data_AF-A0A5D3GBF7-F1
#
_entry.id   AF-A0A5D3GBF7-F1
#
_cell.length_a   1.000
_cell.length_b   1.000
_cell.length_c   1.000
_cell.angle_alpha   90.00
_cell.angle_beta   90.00
_cell.angle_gamma   90.00
#
_symmetry.space_group_name_H-M   'P 1'
#
loop_
_entity.id
_entity.type
_entity.pdbx_description
1 polymer ?
#
loop_
_entity_poly.entity_id
_entity_poly.type
_entity_poly.pdbx_seq_one_letter_code
_entity_poly.pdbx_strand_id
1 'polypeptide(L)'
;MKALLVMALSSLCATAALADEAPTELAGQNAPIVEDYTYSTHLDVAKVLSMSSIPEVCEVVPVKMEYEDSQGQRHILNYQVMGNGCSNG
;
A
#
# COMPACT_ATOMS: atom_id res chain seq x y z
N MET A 1 -7.25 -68.35 13.48
CA MET A 1 -6.10 -67.74 14.20
C MET A 1 -6.12 -66.26 13.84
N LYS A 2 -6.87 -65.39 14.54
CA LYS A 2 -6.52 -64.66 15.78
C LYS A 2 -5.21 -63.89 15.68
N ALA A 3 -5.32 -62.59 15.37
CA ALA A 3 -4.39 -61.48 15.59
C ALA A 3 -4.77 -60.38 14.58
N LEU A 4 -4.90 -59.09 14.85
CA LEU A 4 -4.59 -58.25 16.01
C LEU A 4 -5.42 -56.95 15.87
N LEU A 5 -5.70 -56.35 17.01
CA LEU A 5 -6.33 -55.04 17.20
C LEU A 5 -5.68 -53.92 16.39
N VAL A 6 -6.49 -53.06 15.77
CA VAL A 6 -6.10 -51.68 15.49
C VAL A 6 -7.16 -50.78 16.08
N MET A 7 -6.74 -49.98 17.06
CA MET A 7 -7.55 -49.04 17.82
C MET A 7 -8.19 -48.01 16.88
N ALA A 8 -9.53 -47.97 16.87
CA ALA A 8 -10.27 -46.87 16.27
C ALA A 8 -10.08 -45.62 17.14
N LEU A 9 -9.09 -44.78 16.82
CA LEU A 9 -9.06 -43.41 17.33
C LEU A 9 -10.21 -42.66 16.65
N SER A 10 -11.30 -42.47 17.38
CA SER A 10 -12.36 -41.53 17.04
C SER A 10 -11.77 -40.11 17.04
N SER A 11 -11.27 -39.70 15.88
CA SER A 11 -10.91 -38.32 15.57
C SER A 11 -12.16 -37.47 15.66
N LEU A 12 -12.34 -36.80 16.80
CA LEU A 12 -13.38 -35.80 17.01
C LEU A 12 -12.99 -34.55 16.20
N CYS A 13 -13.29 -34.56 14.90
CA CYS A 13 -13.20 -33.37 14.06
C CYS A 13 -14.34 -32.41 14.44
N ALA A 14 -14.11 -31.58 15.45
CA ALA A 14 -14.92 -30.39 15.65
C ALA A 14 -14.65 -29.44 14.47
N THR A 15 -15.56 -29.47 13.50
CA THR A 15 -15.69 -28.45 12.47
C THR A 15 -16.43 -27.27 13.07
N ALA A 16 -15.78 -26.12 13.21
CA ALA A 16 -16.38 -24.79 13.14
C ALA A 16 -15.36 -23.71 13.52
N ALA A 17 -14.73 -23.13 12.50
CA ALA A 17 -14.44 -21.70 12.43
C ALA A 17 -13.90 -21.43 11.02
N LEU A 18 -14.82 -21.34 10.04
CA LEU A 18 -14.53 -20.50 8.88
C LEU A 18 -14.60 -19.07 9.42
N ALA A 19 -13.48 -18.57 9.93
CA ALA A 19 -13.24 -17.15 9.88
C ALA A 19 -13.05 -16.86 8.39
N ASP A 20 -14.09 -16.31 7.77
CA ASP A 20 -14.03 -15.69 6.45
C ASP A 20 -13.18 -14.43 6.59
N GLU A 21 -11.89 -14.62 6.85
CA GLU A 21 -10.88 -13.61 6.58
C GLU A 21 -10.78 -13.62 5.06
N ALA A 22 -11.69 -12.89 4.40
CA ALA A 22 -11.63 -12.66 2.98
C ALA A 22 -10.18 -12.27 2.65
N PRO A 23 -9.41 -13.12 1.94
CA PRO A 23 -8.08 -12.72 1.56
C PRO A 23 -8.33 -11.55 0.60
N THR A 24 -7.86 -10.37 0.98
CA THR A 24 -7.94 -9.17 0.15
C THR A 24 -6.93 -9.36 -0.99
N GLU A 25 -7.18 -10.33 -1.86
CA GLU A 25 -6.43 -10.64 -3.07
C GLU A 25 -6.88 -9.71 -4.21
N LEU A 26 -6.83 -8.41 -3.95
CA LEU A 26 -6.80 -7.38 -4.99
C LEU A 26 -5.45 -6.64 -5.02
N ALA A 27 -4.52 -6.98 -4.13
CA ALA A 27 -3.20 -6.36 -4.03
C ALA A 27 -2.18 -6.86 -5.09
N GLY A 28 -2.63 -7.54 -6.14
CA GLY A 28 -1.73 -8.27 -7.05
C GLY A 28 -1.29 -7.53 -8.31
N GLN A 29 -2.02 -6.53 -8.80
CA GLN A 29 -1.78 -6.01 -10.17
C GLN A 29 -1.75 -4.48 -10.28
N ASN A 30 -2.17 -3.74 -9.25
CA ASN A 30 -2.35 -2.27 -9.30
C ASN A 30 -1.92 -1.56 -8.01
N ALA A 31 -1.06 -2.18 -7.20
CA ALA A 31 -0.47 -1.51 -6.05
C ALA A 31 0.36 -0.30 -6.54
N PRO A 32 0.20 0.89 -5.93
CA PRO A 32 1.02 2.03 -6.31
C PRO A 32 2.50 1.76 -6.01
N ILE A 33 3.38 2.11 -6.94
CA ILE A 33 4.82 2.11 -6.71
C ILE A 33 5.15 3.35 -5.87
N VAL A 34 5.88 3.17 -4.76
CA VAL A 34 6.29 4.30 -3.91
C VAL A 34 7.71 4.69 -4.27
N GLU A 35 7.93 5.98 -4.54
CA GLU A 35 9.24 6.52 -4.91
C GLU A 35 9.51 7.84 -4.21
N ASP A 36 10.77 8.10 -3.90
CA ASP A 36 11.23 9.37 -3.33
C ASP A 36 11.83 10.23 -4.45
N TYR A 37 11.40 11.49 -4.52
CA TYR A 37 11.91 12.42 -5.52
C TYR A 37 13.39 12.73 -5.29
N THR A 38 14.18 12.68 -6.37
CA THR A 38 15.53 13.23 -6.43
C THR A 38 15.58 14.28 -7.53
N TYR A 39 16.51 15.24 -7.44
CA TYR A 39 16.61 16.33 -8.42
C TYR A 39 16.78 15.85 -9.88
N SER A 40 17.31 14.64 -10.08
CA SER A 40 17.50 14.04 -11.40
C SER A 40 16.34 13.13 -11.84
N THR A 41 15.33 12.92 -11.00
CA THR A 41 14.18 12.06 -11.31
C THR A 41 13.33 12.70 -12.41
N HIS A 42 13.21 12.00 -13.54
CA HIS A 42 12.30 12.37 -14.62
C HIS A 42 11.02 11.54 -14.45
N LEU A 43 9.93 12.21 -14.10
CA LEU A 43 8.64 11.57 -13.87
C LEU A 43 7.85 11.52 -15.18
N ASP A 44 7.28 10.37 -15.49
CA ASP A 44 6.31 10.22 -16.57
C ASP A 44 4.89 10.41 -16.00
N VAL A 45 4.47 11.67 -15.83
CA VAL A 45 3.16 11.97 -15.25
C VAL A 45 2.13 12.15 -16.37
N ALA A 46 1.23 11.18 -16.54
CA ALA A 46 0.10 11.31 -17.45
C ALA A 46 -1.12 11.95 -16.76
N LYS A 47 -1.38 11.59 -15.50
CA LYS A 47 -2.51 12.14 -14.73
C LYS A 47 -2.21 12.21 -13.23
N VAL A 48 -2.41 13.38 -12.63
CA VAL A 48 -2.38 13.52 -11.16
C VAL A 48 -3.72 13.06 -10.58
N LEU A 49 -3.66 12.15 -9.60
CA LEU A 49 -4.83 11.59 -8.93
C LEU A 49 -5.11 12.32 -7.61
N SER A 50 -4.07 12.57 -6.81
CA SER A 50 -4.19 13.31 -5.56
C SER A 50 -2.87 13.96 -5.15
N MET A 51 -2.97 14.99 -4.30
CA MET A 51 -1.83 15.64 -3.67
C MET A 51 -2.15 15.91 -2.20
N SER A 52 -1.14 15.79 -1.35
CA SER A 52 -1.24 16.17 0.06
C SER A 52 -1.42 17.69 0.17
N SER A 53 -2.23 18.13 1.13
CA SER A 53 -2.31 19.55 1.49
C SER A 53 -0.98 20.02 2.08
N ILE A 54 -0.56 21.24 1.72
CA ILE A 54 0.62 21.87 2.29
C ILE A 54 0.23 22.57 3.59
N PRO A 55 0.87 22.26 4.74
CA PRO A 55 0.57 22.91 6.01
C PRO A 55 1.01 24.39 6.04
N GLU A 56 0.32 25.19 6.85
CA GLU A 56 0.62 26.59 7.15
C GLU A 56 1.76 26.74 8.17
N VAL A 57 2.94 26.21 7.84
CA VAL A 57 4.18 26.31 8.62
C VAL A 57 5.31 26.89 7.78
N CYS A 58 6.32 27.52 8.41
CA CYS A 58 7.47 28.08 7.69
C CYS A 58 8.70 27.18 7.81
N GLU A 59 8.60 25.98 7.22
CA GLU A 59 9.69 25.02 7.13
C GLU A 59 9.48 24.10 5.92
N VAL A 60 10.52 23.33 5.58
CA VAL A 60 10.42 22.30 4.55
C VAL A 60 9.68 21.09 5.12
N VAL A 61 8.60 20.69 4.47
CA VAL A 61 7.70 19.62 4.92
C VAL A 61 7.56 18.50 3.89
N PRO A 62 7.42 17.24 4.31
CA PRO A 62 7.16 16.13 3.41
C PRO A 62 5.71 16.16 2.91
N VAL A 63 5.53 15.90 1.62
CA VAL A 63 4.23 15.79 0.95
C VAL A 63 4.23 14.60 0.01
N LYS A 64 3.04 14.17 -0.40
CA LYS A 64 2.84 13.08 -1.34
C LYS A 64 2.02 13.52 -2.55
N MET A 65 2.33 12.98 -3.70
CA MET A 65 1.51 13.05 -4.91
C MET A 65 1.24 11.64 -5.41
N GLU A 66 -0.02 11.29 -5.61
CA GLU A 66 -0.41 10.07 -6.33
C GLU A 66 -0.67 10.44 -7.79
N TYR A 67 -0.05 9.72 -8.72
CA TYR A 67 -0.21 9.94 -10.14
C TYR A 67 -0.25 8.63 -10.93
N GLU A 68 -0.78 8.69 -12.15
CA GLU A 68 -0.75 7.63 -13.14
C GLU A 68 0.23 8.00 -14.25
N ASP A 69 1.07 7.04 -14.67
CA ASP A 69 2.02 7.22 -15.77
C ASP A 69 1.39 6.94 -17.15
N SER A 70 2.17 7.11 -18.23
CA SER A 70 1.67 6.90 -19.59
C SER A 70 1.26 5.45 -19.89
N GLN A 71 1.63 4.49 -19.04
CA GLN A 71 1.29 3.08 -19.14
C GLN A 71 0.10 2.68 -18.25
N GLY A 72 -0.47 3.62 -17.50
CA GLY A 72 -1.58 3.36 -16.59
C GLY A 72 -1.15 2.83 -15.21
N GLN A 73 0.16 2.83 -14.90
CA GLN A 73 0.66 2.41 -13.59
C GLN A 73 0.55 3.58 -12.60
N ARG A 74 0.09 3.27 -11.38
CA ARG A 74 -0.01 4.25 -10.30
C ARG A 74 1.29 4.36 -9.52
N HIS A 75 1.63 5.58 -9.15
CA HIS A 75 2.82 5.94 -8.40
C HIS A 75 2.43 6.84 -7.23
N ILE A 76 3.12 6.69 -6.10
CA ILE A 76 3.10 7.61 -4.96
C ILE A 76 4.49 8.21 -4.87
N LEU A 77 4.61 9.47 -5.24
CA LEU A 77 5.83 10.26 -5.11
C LEU A 77 5.87 10.93 -3.74
N ASN A 78 6.87 10.63 -2.92
CA ASN A 78 7.20 11.43 -1.74
C ASN A 78 8.23 12.49 -2.12
N TYR A 79 7.98 13.73 -1.71
CA TYR A 79 8.90 14.84 -1.94
C TYR A 79 8.73 15.89 -0.85
N GLN A 80 9.59 16.90 -0.88
CA GLN A 80 9.60 17.97 0.10
C GLN A 80 9.26 19.31 -0.56
N VAL A 81 8.49 20.14 0.13
CA VAL A 81 8.13 21.50 -0.30
C VAL A 81 8.27 22.47 0.86
N MET A 82 8.38 23.77 0.57
CA MET A 82 8.24 24.80 1.60
C MET A 82 6.77 24.88 2.02
N GLY A 83 6.51 24.91 3.34
CA GLY A 83 5.18 25.16 3.87
C GLY A 83 4.67 26.57 3.55
N ASN A 84 3.35 26.77 3.61
CA ASN A 84 2.72 28.04 3.23
C ASN A 84 2.81 29.13 4.31
N GLY A 85 3.27 28.79 5.52
CA GLY A 85 3.26 29.69 6.68
C GLY A 85 4.36 30.76 6.67
N CYS A 86 5.22 30.80 5.66
CA CYS A 86 6.21 31.86 5.53
C CYS A 86 5.55 33.14 5.01
N SER A 87 5.59 34.21 5.80
CA SER A 87 5.24 35.56 5.36
C SER A 87 6.46 36.45 5.48
N ASN A 88 6.92 37.00 4.34
CA ASN A 88 8.07 37.90 4.20
C ASN A 88 9.42 37.24 4.55
N GLY A 89 10.21 36.94 3.51
CA GLY A 89 11.61 36.54 3.65
C GLY A 89 12.51 37.66 4.16
#